data_AF-X0Z975-F1
#
_entry.id   AF-X0Z975-F1
#
_cell.length_a   1.000
_cell.length_b   1.000
_cell.length_c   1.000
_cell.angle_alpha   90.00
_cell.angle_beta   90.00
_cell.angle_gamma   90.00
#
_symmetry.space_group_name_H-M   'P 1'
#
loop_
_entity.id
_entity.type
_entity.pdbx_description
1 polymer ?
#
loop_
_entity_poly.entity_id
_entity_poly.type
_entity_poly.pdbx_seq_one_letter_code
_entity_poly.pdbx_strand_id
1 'polypeptide(L)'
;MVPRLRIEVVDTESSLQEGDIILAIGDVSNPTYKEMREVTTEYEKRELPIKVLRVGAGGVEEELTVTVVPKCPRGGDRVLIGIIPVLDAEHSVVAKTIAAEGGPARLEIPSGAVITAVGGVGVSNFYDIIRE
;
A
#
# COMPACT_ATOMS: atom_id res chain seq x y z
N MET A 1 6.56 8.09 9.82
CA MET A 1 5.34 7.36 9.40
C MET A 1 5.42 7.09 7.91
N VAL A 2 4.71 6.06 7.42
CA VAL A 2 4.76 5.65 6.01
C VAL A 2 3.32 5.67 5.46
N PRO A 3 3.07 6.30 4.30
CA PRO A 3 1.78 6.20 3.60
C PRO A 3 1.47 4.79 3.12
N ARG A 4 0.22 4.54 2.71
CA ARG A 4 -0.19 3.30 2.03
C ARG A 4 0.51 3.17 0.67
N LEU A 5 0.39 1.99 0.07
CA LEU A 5 0.90 1.73 -1.27
C LEU A 5 -0.19 1.96 -2.30
N ARG A 6 0.10 2.78 -3.31
CA ARG A 6 -0.72 2.94 -4.51
C ARG A 6 -0.02 2.29 -5.69
N ILE A 7 -0.75 1.62 -6.56
CA ILE A 7 -0.21 1.03 -7.77
C ILE A 7 -0.04 2.12 -8.84
N GLU A 8 1.17 2.26 -9.37
CA GLU A 8 1.47 3.21 -10.45
C GLU A 8 1.45 2.54 -11.81
N VAL A 9 2.02 1.33 -11.92
CA VAL A 9 2.10 0.58 -13.17
C VAL A 9 1.62 -0.84 -12.94
N VAL A 10 0.92 -1.40 -13.94
CA VAL A 10 0.47 -2.78 -13.95
C VAL A 10 0.89 -3.48 -15.25
N ASP A 11 1.44 -4.69 -15.13
CA ASP A 11 1.66 -5.57 -16.28
C ASP A 11 0.31 -6.06 -16.84
N THR A 12 0.18 -6.16 -18.17
CA THR A 12 -1.09 -6.43 -18.88
C THR A 12 -1.83 -7.73 -18.52
N GLU A 13 -1.20 -8.64 -17.77
CA GLU A 13 -1.80 -9.91 -17.33
C GLU A 13 -2.37 -9.86 -15.89
N SER A 14 -2.32 -8.72 -15.21
CA SER A 14 -2.80 -8.60 -13.83
C SER A 14 -4.26 -8.19 -13.74
N SER A 15 -4.94 -8.70 -12.71
CA SER A 15 -6.29 -8.28 -12.31
C SER A 15 -6.29 -7.00 -11.45
N LEU A 16 -5.11 -6.57 -11.00
CA LEU A 16 -4.88 -5.27 -10.36
C LEU A 16 -4.94 -4.15 -11.40
N GLN A 17 -5.14 -2.91 -10.95
CA GLN A 17 -5.24 -1.74 -11.82
C GLN A 17 -4.35 -0.61 -11.32
N GLU A 18 -3.89 0.23 -12.26
CA GLU A 18 -3.25 1.48 -11.91
C GLU A 18 -4.20 2.35 -11.08
N GLY A 19 -3.66 2.98 -10.03
CA GLY A 19 -4.45 3.76 -9.08
C GLY A 19 -4.99 2.96 -7.89
N ASP A 20 -5.00 1.62 -7.93
CA ASP A 20 -5.40 0.80 -6.78
C ASP A 20 -4.55 1.15 -5.55
N ILE A 21 -5.18 1.30 -4.39
CA ILE A 21 -4.49 1.43 -3.11
C ILE A 21 -4.57 0.10 -2.37
N ILE A 22 -3.44 -0.46 -1.99
CA ILE A 22 -3.38 -1.76 -1.31
C ILE A 22 -3.79 -1.59 0.15
N LEU A 23 -4.95 -2.14 0.50
CA LEU A 23 -5.49 -2.18 1.86
C LEU A 23 -5.06 -3.43 2.61
N ALA A 24 -4.89 -4.56 1.93
CA ALA A 24 -4.34 -5.79 2.52
C ALA A 24 -3.71 -6.71 1.47
N ILE A 25 -2.76 -7.53 1.89
CA ILE A 25 -2.14 -8.61 1.10
C ILE A 25 -1.98 -9.85 1.96
N GLY A 26 -2.63 -10.95 1.57
CA GLY A 26 -2.81 -12.09 2.48
C GLY A 26 -3.47 -11.62 3.79
N ASP A 27 -2.85 -11.93 4.93
CA ASP A 27 -3.33 -11.53 6.26
C ASP A 27 -2.77 -10.18 6.75
N VAL A 28 -1.92 -9.51 5.96
CA VAL A 28 -1.29 -8.23 6.36
C VAL A 28 -2.13 -7.05 5.90
N SER A 29 -2.68 -6.30 6.85
CA SER A 29 -3.45 -5.07 6.60
C SER A 29 -2.55 -3.83 6.54
N ASN A 30 -2.85 -2.92 5.61
CA ASN A 30 -2.10 -1.69 5.30
C ASN A 30 -0.58 -1.94 5.21
N PRO A 31 -0.14 -2.86 4.34
CA PRO A 31 1.25 -3.32 4.32
C PRO A 31 2.20 -2.19 3.93
N THR A 32 3.39 -2.21 4.54
CA THR A 32 4.55 -1.50 3.97
C THR A 32 5.05 -2.22 2.71
N TYR A 33 5.88 -1.55 1.90
CA TYR A 33 6.50 -2.19 0.73
C TYR A 33 7.26 -3.47 1.11
N LYS A 34 8.00 -3.45 2.24
CA LYS A 34 8.73 -4.61 2.72
C LYS A 34 7.80 -5.79 3.04
N GLU A 35 6.74 -5.56 3.82
CA GLU A 35 5.77 -6.61 4.17
C GLU A 35 5.07 -7.15 2.92
N MET A 36 4.69 -6.28 1.99
CA MET A 36 4.11 -6.70 0.70
C MET A 36 5.06 -7.63 -0.06
N ARG A 37 6.36 -7.32 -0.12
CA ARG A 37 7.38 -8.15 -0.78
C ARG A 37 7.57 -9.51 -0.09
N GLU A 38 7.56 -9.53 1.23
CA GLU A 38 7.68 -10.76 2.03
C GLU A 38 6.49 -11.69 1.77
N VAL A 39 5.26 -11.18 1.89
CA VAL A 39 4.03 -11.97 1.62
C VAL A 39 3.99 -12.45 0.17
N THR A 40 4.35 -11.59 -0.78
CA THR A 40 4.41 -11.98 -2.21
C THR A 40 5.35 -13.16 -2.44
N THR A 41 6.50 -13.18 -1.76
CA THR A 41 7.48 -14.27 -1.89
C THR A 41 6.97 -15.55 -1.23
N GLU A 42 6.36 -15.43 -0.05
CA GLU A 42 5.76 -16.57 0.65
C GLU A 42 4.70 -17.26 -0.23
N TYR A 43 3.88 -16.50 -0.94
CA TYR A 43 2.79 -17.00 -1.78
C TYR A 43 3.22 -17.41 -3.22
N GLU A 44 4.50 -17.67 -3.48
CA GLU A 44 4.96 -18.11 -4.81
C GLU A 44 4.12 -19.27 -5.36
N LYS A 45 3.62 -19.13 -6.60
CA LYS A 45 2.79 -20.12 -7.34
C LYS A 45 1.48 -20.49 -6.63
N ARG A 46 1.02 -19.69 -5.68
CA ARG A 46 -0.25 -19.87 -4.97
C ARG A 46 -1.13 -18.64 -5.16
N GLU A 47 -2.43 -18.83 -4.99
CA GLU A 47 -3.38 -17.72 -5.00
C GLU A 47 -3.12 -16.80 -3.81
N LEU A 48 -2.91 -15.52 -4.10
CA LEU A 48 -2.70 -14.47 -3.12
C LEU A 48 -3.86 -13.47 -3.21
N PRO A 49 -4.77 -13.42 -2.22
CA PRO A 49 -5.79 -12.39 -2.15
C PRO A 49 -5.17 -11.04 -1.77
N ILE A 50 -5.58 -10.00 -2.49
CA ILE A 50 -5.18 -8.62 -2.26
C ILE A 50 -6.45 -7.79 -2.15
N LYS A 51 -6.64 -7.11 -1.02
CA LYS A 51 -7.72 -6.14 -0.85
C LYS A 51 -7.21 -4.77 -1.30
N VAL A 52 -7.93 -4.13 -2.22
CA VAL A 52 -7.60 -2.82 -2.76
C VAL A 52 -8.76 -1.84 -2.59
N LEU A 53 -8.44 -0.55 -2.52
CA LEU A 53 -9.37 0.54 -2.73
C LEU A 53 -9.22 1.00 -4.19
N ARG A 54 -10.31 0.96 -4.95
CA ARG A 54 -10.33 1.28 -6.39
C ARG A 54 -11.39 2.33 -6.68
N VAL A 55 -11.04 3.32 -7.50
CA VAL A 55 -11.99 4.31 -8.00
C VAL A 55 -12.90 3.65 -9.05
N GLY A 56 -14.18 3.50 -8.74
CA GLY A 56 -15.19 2.97 -9.66
C GLY A 56 -15.61 3.98 -10.73
N ALA A 57 -16.48 3.55 -11.66
CA ALA A 57 -16.92 4.36 -12.81
C ALA A 57 -17.62 5.68 -12.44
N GLY A 58 -18.12 5.81 -11.20
CA GLY A 58 -18.72 7.03 -10.66
C GLY A 58 -17.75 7.96 -9.93
N GLY A 59 -16.46 7.67 -9.91
CA GLY A 59 -15.47 8.42 -9.12
C GLY A 59 -15.52 8.11 -7.62
N VAL A 60 -16.27 7.09 -7.21
CA VAL A 60 -16.39 6.64 -5.82
C VAL A 60 -15.37 5.54 -5.57
N GLU A 61 -14.65 5.63 -4.46
CA GLU A 61 -13.74 4.58 -4.03
C GLU A 61 -14.50 3.38 -3.44
N GLU A 62 -14.15 2.19 -3.90
CA GLU A 62 -14.75 0.94 -3.48
C GLU A 62 -13.67 -0.06 -3.05
N GLU A 63 -13.96 -0.84 -2.00
CA GLU A 63 -13.10 -1.93 -1.58
C GLU A 63 -13.35 -3.18 -2.42
N LEU A 64 -12.30 -3.73 -3.02
CA LEU A 64 -12.37 -4.94 -3.84
C LEU A 64 -11.32 -5.95 -3.37
N THR A 65 -11.67 -7.23 -3.42
CA THR A 65 -10.69 -8.32 -3.27
C THR A 65 -10.33 -8.86 -4.64
N VAL A 66 -9.05 -8.79 -4.96
CA VAL A 66 -8.46 -9.25 -6.23
C VAL A 66 -7.49 -10.39 -5.92
N THR A 67 -7.62 -11.50 -6.62
CA THR A 67 -6.68 -12.63 -6.50
C THR A 67 -5.63 -12.54 -7.59
N VAL A 68 -4.36 -12.68 -7.21
CA VAL A 68 -3.22 -12.80 -8.13
C VAL A 68 -2.44 -14.08 -7.83
N VAL A 69 -1.59 -14.52 -8.76
CA VAL A 69 -0.67 -15.64 -8.54
C VAL A 69 0.76 -15.13 -8.69
N PRO A 70 1.51 -14.95 -7.58
CA PRO A 70 2.90 -14.52 -7.64
C PRO A 70 3.75 -15.52 -8.43
N LYS A 71 4.56 -15.02 -9.35
CA LYS A 71 5.44 -15.84 -10.21
C LYS A 71 6.85 -15.28 -10.25
N CYS A 72 7.85 -16.17 -10.32
CA CYS A 72 9.21 -15.80 -10.65
C CYS A 72 9.37 -15.84 -12.18
N PRO A 73 9.59 -14.70 -12.86
CA PRO A 73 9.81 -14.70 -14.32
C PRO A 73 11.03 -15.54 -14.70
N ARG A 74 11.04 -16.11 -15.91
CA ARG A 74 12.20 -16.86 -16.39
C ARG A 74 13.44 -15.96 -16.40
N GLY A 75 14.51 -16.41 -15.75
CA GLY A 75 15.76 -15.65 -15.63
C GLY A 75 15.73 -14.55 -14.56
N GLY A 76 14.63 -14.41 -13.80
CA GLY A 76 14.55 -13.53 -12.64
C GLY A 76 15.00 -14.23 -11.35
N ASP A 77 15.30 -13.41 -10.34
CA ASP A 77 15.64 -13.81 -8.98
C ASP A 77 14.53 -13.46 -7.96
N ARG A 78 13.41 -12.90 -8.44
CA ARG A 78 12.35 -12.34 -7.62
C ARG A 78 10.98 -12.87 -8.00
N VAL A 79 10.20 -13.22 -6.98
CA VAL A 79 8.77 -13.48 -7.10
C VAL A 79 8.03 -12.14 -7.24
N LEU A 80 7.18 -12.01 -8.26
CA LEU A 80 6.49 -10.77 -8.65
C LEU A 80 5.00 -11.01 -8.86
N ILE A 81 4.21 -9.94 -8.70
CA ILE A 81 2.77 -9.86 -9.01
C ILE A 81 2.46 -8.85 -10.12
N GLY A 82 3.49 -8.41 -10.86
CA GLY A 82 3.35 -7.57 -12.06
C GLY A 82 2.87 -6.15 -11.81
N ILE A 83 3.38 -5.50 -10.75
CA ILE A 83 3.03 -4.11 -10.41
C ILE A 83 4.26 -3.31 -9.99
N ILE A 84 4.17 -1.99 -10.13
CA ILE A 84 5.09 -1.02 -9.51
C ILE A 84 4.30 -0.19 -8.49
N PRO A 85 4.55 -0.36 -7.18
CA PRO A 85 3.91 0.44 -6.15
C PRO A 85 4.68 1.75 -5.86
N VAL A 86 3.93 2.79 -5.55
CA VAL A 86 4.39 4.08 -5.03
C VAL A 86 3.66 4.40 -3.72
N LEU A 87 3.98 5.54 -3.09
CA LEU A 87 3.27 5.99 -1.89
C LEU A 87 1.94 6.65 -2.27
N ASP A 88 0.89 6.31 -1.52
CA ASP A 88 -0.41 6.97 -1.54
C ASP A 88 -0.32 8.30 -0.78
N ALA A 89 0.23 9.32 -1.44
CA ALA A 89 0.40 10.65 -0.84
C ALA A 89 -0.90 11.48 -0.84
N GLU A 90 -1.90 11.11 -1.64
CA GLU A 90 -3.16 11.85 -1.79
C GLU A 90 -4.12 11.63 -0.63
N HIS A 91 -3.97 10.54 0.14
CA HIS A 91 -4.76 10.26 1.33
C HIS A 91 -3.91 10.34 2.60
N SER A 92 -4.41 11.01 3.63
CA SER A 92 -3.71 11.14 4.93
C SER A 92 -3.75 9.86 5.79
N VAL A 93 -3.73 8.68 5.17
CA VAL A 93 -3.85 7.38 5.86
C VAL A 93 -2.48 6.76 6.13
N VAL A 94 -2.22 6.41 7.39
CA VAL A 94 -0.96 5.81 7.83
C VAL A 94 -0.95 4.32 7.54
N ALA A 95 0.01 3.83 6.76
CA ALA A 95 0.29 2.40 6.68
C ALA A 95 0.94 1.90 7.97
N LYS A 96 2.01 2.56 8.40
CA LYS A 96 2.75 2.18 9.61
C LYS A 96 3.53 3.34 10.21
N THR A 97 3.68 3.33 11.53
CA THR A 97 4.67 4.13 12.26
C THR A 97 6.00 3.37 12.33
N ILE A 98 7.11 4.05 12.07
CA ILE A 98 8.45 3.48 12.18
C ILE A 98 9.24 4.22 13.26
N ALA A 99 10.16 3.53 13.92
CA ALA A 99 11.24 4.19 14.66
C ALA A 99 12.35 4.54 13.66
N ALA A 100 12.79 5.79 13.65
CA ALA A 100 13.97 6.20 12.90
C ALA A 100 15.17 6.24 13.85
N GLU A 101 16.34 5.79 13.38
CA GLU A 101 17.58 5.90 14.16
C GLU A 101 17.88 7.38 14.47
N GLY A 102 18.12 7.69 15.75
CA GLY A 102 18.28 9.08 16.22
C GLY A 102 16.99 9.92 16.21
N GLY A 103 15.85 9.33 15.85
CA GLY A 103 14.54 10.00 15.83
C GLY A 103 13.75 9.84 17.12
N PRO A 104 12.55 10.46 17.20
CA PRO A 104 11.63 10.26 18.30
C PRO A 104 11.17 8.80 18.40
N ALA A 105 10.69 8.42 19.59
CA ALA A 105 10.10 7.10 19.81
C ALA A 105 8.97 6.83 18.81
N ARG A 106 8.81 5.55 18.47
CA ARG A 106 7.72 5.10 17.60
C ARG A 106 6.37 5.50 18.22
N LEU A 107 5.53 6.17 17.45
CA LEU A 107 4.17 6.53 17.84
C LEU A 107 3.27 5.28 17.89
N GLU A 108 2.34 5.24 18.82
CA GLU A 108 1.33 4.17 18.94
C GLU A 108 0.11 4.42 18.02
N ILE A 109 0.34 4.93 16.81
CA ILE A 109 -0.72 5.15 15.82
C ILE A 109 -0.98 3.81 15.11
N PRO A 110 -2.22 3.30 15.11
CA PRO A 110 -2.54 2.05 14.45
C PRO A 110 -2.42 2.18 12.92
N SER A 111 -2.10 1.06 12.27
CA SER A 111 -2.15 0.95 10.81
C SER A 111 -3.57 1.20 10.30
N GLY A 112 -3.68 1.98 9.22
CA GLY A 112 -4.95 2.43 8.65
C GLY A 112 -5.55 3.69 9.31
N ALA A 113 -4.89 4.28 10.32
CA ALA A 113 -5.38 5.52 10.93
C ALA A 113 -5.34 6.70 9.94
N VAL A 114 -6.37 7.55 9.98
CA VAL A 114 -6.45 8.80 9.22
C VAL A 114 -5.86 9.93 10.06
N ILE A 115 -4.90 10.66 9.51
CA ILE A 115 -4.39 11.90 10.11
C ILE A 115 -5.35 13.00 9.70
N THR A 116 -5.93 13.67 10.69
CA THR A 116 -6.88 14.77 10.47
C THR A 116 -6.27 16.14 10.73
N ALA A 117 -5.21 16.23 11.53
CA ALA A 117 -4.47 17.46 11.79
C ALA A 117 -3.02 17.21 12.25
N VAL A 118 -2.15 18.20 12.01
CA VAL A 118 -0.78 18.30 12.55
C VAL A 118 -0.63 19.68 13.18
N GLY A 119 -0.18 19.76 14.44
CA GLY A 119 -0.06 21.04 15.13
C GLY A 119 -1.37 21.84 15.28
N GLY A 120 -2.52 21.18 15.17
CA GLY A 120 -3.85 21.83 15.16
C GLY A 120 -4.27 22.36 13.78
N VAL A 121 -3.42 22.25 12.76
CA VAL A 121 -3.74 22.58 11.37
C VAL A 121 -4.32 21.33 10.70
N GLY A 122 -5.48 21.46 10.07
CA GLY A 122 -6.13 20.36 9.37
C GLY A 122 -5.30 19.86 8.20
N VAL A 123 -5.28 18.54 7.97
CA VAL A 123 -4.59 17.92 6.84
C VAL A 123 -5.54 17.05 6.02
N SER A 124 -5.36 17.08 4.72
CA SER A 124 -6.16 16.34 3.74
C SER A 124 -5.37 15.22 3.10
N ASN A 125 -4.05 15.41 2.97
CA ASN A 125 -3.13 14.51 2.30
C ASN A 125 -1.73 14.59 2.94
N PHE A 126 -0.77 13.79 2.47
CA PHE A 126 0.60 13.82 3.02
C PHE A 126 1.41 15.05 2.63
N TYR A 127 1.05 15.78 1.56
CA TYR A 127 1.74 17.02 1.21
C TYR A 127 1.48 18.13 2.23
N ASP A 128 0.30 18.14 2.85
CA ASP A 128 -0.04 19.07 3.93
C ASP A 128 0.85 18.84 5.17
N ILE A 129 1.35 17.61 5.38
CA ILE A 129 2.19 17.24 6.51
C ILE A 129 3.65 17.67 6.32
N ILE A 130 4.17 17.63 5.09
CA ILE A 130 5.60 17.93 4.80
C ILE A 130 5.89 19.44 4.85
N ARG A 131 4.85 20.28 4.77
CA ARG A 131 5.00 21.75 4.74
C ARG A 131 5.23 22.40 6.11
N GLU A 132 4.97 21.68 7.20
CA GLU A 132 5.19 22.12 8.59
C GLU A 132 6.50 21.54 9.15
#